data_AF-A0A4Q8QKW7-F1
#
_entry.id   AF-A0A4Q8QKW7-F1
#
_cell.length_a   1.000
_cell.length_b   1.000
_cell.length_c   1.000
_cell.angle_alpha   90.00
_cell.angle_beta   90.00
_cell.angle_gamma   90.00
#
_symmetry.space_group_name_H-M   'P 1'
#
loop_
_entity.id
_entity.type
_entity.pdbx_description
1 polymer ?
#
loop_
_entity_poly.entity_id
_entity_poly.type
_entity_poly.pdbx_seq_one_letter_code
_entity_poly.pdbx_strand_id
1 'polypeptide(L)'
;MVGSGARIRNGTYTDADILALYMKYREAGIGPFTREIGDFIAHSRRDRGATLDTTAYVFAQVAFFQTYQSDKKRPLEPKGKCGWWLKHYFLTKAKEANEAELLKHADMTKKQAKNAIESWFDDKSAYPMRINCKNPNELYRLATLFCRTIVGKNVFDLDAVKLEIKQIFQKEGIPQTEMDDFIIGTCVLLSGKSAEIVPGFAATVELAVGTTRSIPTGKDGRWPGDPNGWNVIPLPDGNLTVCVKTKNETGDGLVSIALELLDTKIDTEAYFSRSLITKDQHGFPCLDFDAPLSFDATANPKVSIVV
;
A
#
# COMPACT_ATOMS: atom_id res chain seq x y z
N MET A 1 14.79 -11.46 -32.88
CA MET A 1 14.58 -11.35 -31.42
C MET A 1 13.09 -11.56 -31.15
N VAL A 2 12.75 -12.56 -30.35
CA VAL A 2 11.35 -12.78 -29.90
C VAL A 2 11.01 -11.65 -28.93
N GLY A 3 9.94 -10.89 -29.18
CA GLY A 3 9.52 -9.80 -28.30
C GLY A 3 9.02 -10.31 -26.95
N SER A 4 9.08 -9.50 -25.89
CA SER A 4 8.67 -9.90 -24.52
C SER A 4 7.25 -10.48 -24.47
N GLY A 5 6.29 -9.89 -25.20
CA GLY A 5 4.92 -10.44 -25.30
C GLY A 5 4.86 -11.88 -25.84
N ALA A 6 5.78 -12.26 -26.74
CA ALA A 6 5.83 -13.63 -27.26
C ALA A 6 6.49 -14.62 -26.28
N ARG A 7 7.45 -14.19 -25.45
CA ARG A 7 7.97 -15.02 -24.35
C ARG A 7 6.90 -15.27 -23.29
N ILE A 8 6.13 -14.24 -22.93
CA ILE A 8 5.02 -14.35 -21.98
C ILE A 8 3.93 -15.28 -22.51
N ARG A 9 3.56 -15.13 -23.78
CA ARG A 9 2.60 -16.04 -24.45
C ARG A 9 3.00 -17.51 -24.37
N ASN A 10 4.30 -17.79 -24.37
CA ASN A 10 4.85 -19.14 -24.36
C ASN A 10 5.20 -19.65 -22.96
N GLY A 11 4.93 -18.90 -21.88
CA GLY A 11 5.30 -19.31 -20.52
C GLY A 11 6.81 -19.33 -20.25
N THR A 12 7.62 -18.61 -21.04
CA THR A 12 9.10 -18.66 -21.00
C THR A 12 9.71 -17.29 -20.68
N TYR A 13 9.22 -16.66 -19.62
CA TYR A 13 9.50 -15.26 -19.29
C TYR A 13 9.97 -15.08 -17.86
N THR A 14 10.65 -13.96 -17.63
CA THR A 14 11.20 -13.54 -16.34
C THR A 14 10.59 -12.20 -15.92
N ASP A 15 10.96 -11.75 -14.73
CA ASP A 15 10.68 -10.39 -14.24
C ASP A 15 11.05 -9.29 -15.26
N ALA A 16 12.14 -9.44 -16.01
CA ALA A 16 12.56 -8.50 -17.05
C ALA A 16 11.53 -8.34 -18.19
N ASP A 17 10.81 -9.41 -18.55
CA ASP A 17 9.78 -9.38 -19.58
C ASP A 17 8.50 -8.71 -19.11
N ILE A 18 8.12 -8.96 -17.85
CA ILE A 18 7.01 -8.28 -17.18
C ILE A 18 7.29 -6.78 -17.12
N LEU A 19 8.51 -6.40 -16.73
CA LEU A 19 8.98 -5.01 -16.72
C LEU A 19 8.85 -4.37 -18.10
N ALA A 20 9.38 -5.03 -19.14
CA ALA A 20 9.30 -4.52 -20.51
C ALA A 20 7.85 -4.32 -20.96
N LEU A 21 6.93 -5.20 -20.54
CA LEU A 21 5.53 -5.10 -20.89
C LEU A 21 4.84 -3.92 -20.21
N TYR A 22 5.07 -3.70 -18.91
CA TYR A 22 4.56 -2.51 -18.21
C TYR A 22 5.11 -1.23 -18.81
N MET A 23 6.40 -1.18 -19.17
CA MET A 23 6.99 -0.02 -19.81
C MET A 23 6.36 0.29 -21.17
N LYS A 24 6.00 -0.73 -21.96
CA LYS A 24 5.27 -0.58 -23.23
C LYS A 24 3.88 0.04 -23.04
N TYR A 25 3.17 -0.34 -21.98
CA TYR A 25 1.77 0.05 -21.76
C TYR A 25 1.56 1.18 -20.75
N ARG A 26 2.61 1.68 -20.11
CA ARG A 26 2.59 2.74 -19.08
C ARG A 26 1.81 3.99 -19.50
N GLU A 27 1.93 4.41 -20.76
CA GLU A 27 1.26 5.60 -21.31
C GLU A 27 0.06 5.27 -22.19
N ALA A 28 -0.30 3.99 -22.32
CA ALA A 28 -1.38 3.52 -23.19
C ALA A 28 -2.79 3.69 -22.58
N GLY A 29 -2.90 4.28 -21.39
CA GLY A 29 -4.18 4.56 -20.73
C GLY A 29 -4.98 3.31 -20.35
N ILE A 30 -4.31 2.18 -20.07
CA ILE A 30 -4.97 0.91 -19.66
C ILE A 30 -5.75 1.09 -18.35
N GLY A 31 -5.12 1.73 -17.36
CA GLY A 31 -5.75 2.01 -16.08
C GLY A 31 -4.74 2.47 -15.03
N PRO A 32 -5.23 2.83 -13.82
CA PRO A 32 -4.41 3.36 -12.75
C PRO A 32 -3.36 2.36 -12.24
N PHE A 33 -3.67 1.06 -12.16
CA PHE A 33 -2.71 0.08 -11.67
C PHE A 33 -1.52 -0.06 -12.64
N THR A 34 -1.79 -0.27 -13.92
CA THR A 34 -0.76 -0.40 -14.96
C THR A 34 0.16 0.82 -15.00
N ARG A 35 -0.43 2.02 -14.84
CA ARG A 35 0.33 3.26 -14.77
C ARG A 35 1.19 3.34 -13.50
N GLU A 36 0.64 2.96 -12.35
CA GLU A 36 1.35 2.95 -11.07
C GLU A 36 2.56 2.00 -11.11
N ILE A 37 2.40 0.78 -11.62
CA ILE A 37 3.51 -0.18 -11.80
C ILE A 37 4.57 0.39 -12.74
N GLY A 38 4.16 0.92 -13.90
CA GLY A 38 5.07 1.54 -14.84
C GLY A 38 5.83 2.73 -14.24
N ASP A 39 5.19 3.53 -13.38
CA ASP A 39 5.82 4.65 -12.68
C ASP A 39 6.79 4.18 -11.58
N PHE A 40 6.49 3.09 -10.86
CA PHE A 40 7.43 2.46 -9.91
C PHE A 40 8.69 1.91 -10.60
N ILE A 41 8.54 1.40 -11.82
CA ILE A 41 9.67 0.88 -12.61
C ILE A 41 10.51 2.04 -13.17
N ALA A 42 9.87 3.08 -13.70
CA ALA A 42 10.54 4.12 -14.47
C ALA A 42 11.29 5.16 -13.61
N HIS A 43 10.87 5.39 -12.36
CA HIS A 43 11.40 6.48 -11.52
C HIS A 43 11.96 5.98 -10.19
N SER A 44 13.23 6.26 -9.91
CA SER A 44 13.88 5.93 -8.63
C SER A 44 13.46 6.86 -7.48
N ARG A 45 12.90 8.03 -7.80
CA ARG A 45 12.35 9.00 -6.83
C ARG A 45 10.98 9.44 -7.33
N ARG A 46 9.95 9.24 -6.51
CA ARG A 46 8.56 9.56 -6.85
C ARG A 46 8.03 10.57 -5.86
N ASP A 47 7.30 11.56 -6.37
CA ASP A 47 6.59 12.59 -5.62
C ASP A 47 5.06 12.51 -5.79
N ARG A 48 4.57 11.55 -6.58
CA ARG A 48 3.15 11.38 -6.93
C ARG A 48 2.78 9.93 -7.27
N GLY A 49 1.51 9.59 -7.05
CA GLY A 49 0.95 8.27 -7.36
C GLY A 49 -0.23 7.94 -6.45
N ALA A 50 -1.08 6.99 -6.86
CA ALA A 50 -2.21 6.55 -6.03
C ALA A 50 -1.72 5.91 -4.73
N THR A 51 -0.63 5.15 -4.80
CA THR A 51 0.00 4.54 -3.64
C THR A 51 0.51 5.59 -2.67
N LEU A 52 1.30 6.56 -3.14
CA LEU A 52 1.86 7.61 -2.27
C LEU A 52 0.79 8.49 -1.64
N ASP A 53 -0.25 8.86 -2.41
CA ASP A 53 -1.36 9.69 -1.93
C ASP A 53 -2.13 8.98 -0.81
N THR A 54 -2.41 7.69 -0.99
CA THR A 54 -3.13 6.86 -0.01
C THR A 54 -2.26 6.60 1.22
N THR A 55 -0.98 6.28 1.06
CA THR A 55 -0.04 6.10 2.17
C THR A 55 0.10 7.40 2.98
N ALA A 56 0.28 8.54 2.33
CA ALA A 56 0.33 9.84 3.00
C ALA A 56 -0.98 10.13 3.74
N TYR A 57 -2.13 9.74 3.19
CA TYR A 57 -3.43 9.95 3.84
C TYR A 57 -3.62 9.09 5.09
N VAL A 58 -3.33 7.78 5.02
CA VAL A 58 -3.40 6.90 6.20
C VAL A 58 -2.45 7.40 7.28
N PHE A 59 -1.24 7.82 6.90
CA PHE A 59 -0.30 8.42 7.85
C PHE A 59 -0.88 9.68 8.48
N ALA A 60 -1.45 10.58 7.68
CA ALA A 60 -2.04 11.82 8.17
C ALA A 60 -3.19 11.60 9.16
N GLN A 61 -3.98 10.52 8.99
CA GLN A 61 -5.02 10.14 9.95
C GLN A 61 -4.43 9.68 11.29
N VAL A 62 -3.41 8.82 11.25
CA VAL A 62 -2.70 8.36 12.46
C VAL A 62 -1.99 9.53 13.14
N ALA A 63 -1.34 10.39 12.37
CA ALA A 63 -0.68 11.60 12.84
C ALA A 63 -1.66 12.56 13.54
N PHE A 64 -2.85 12.76 12.95
CA PHE A 64 -3.89 13.57 13.57
C PHE A 64 -4.35 12.98 14.91
N PHE A 65 -4.60 11.67 14.96
CA PHE A 65 -4.96 10.97 16.19
C PHE A 65 -3.87 11.12 17.26
N GLN A 66 -2.61 10.80 16.92
CA GLN A 66 -1.50 10.87 17.87
C GLN A 66 -1.27 12.30 18.39
N THR A 67 -1.38 13.29 17.51
CA THR A 67 -1.07 14.69 17.88
C THR A 67 -2.18 15.33 18.70
N TYR A 68 -3.46 15.09 18.36
CA TYR A 68 -4.58 15.87 18.89
C TYR A 68 -5.58 15.06 19.72
N GLN A 69 -5.55 13.73 19.67
CA GLN A 69 -6.52 12.87 20.37
C GLN A 69 -5.91 11.95 21.43
N SER A 70 -4.62 11.66 21.35
CA SER A 70 -3.93 10.78 22.31
C SER A 70 -3.83 11.38 23.73
N ASP A 71 -3.37 10.59 24.68
CA ASP A 71 -3.17 11.02 26.08
C ASP A 71 -2.17 12.18 26.22
N LYS A 72 -1.28 12.37 25.24
CA LYS A 72 -0.31 13.48 25.15
C LYS A 72 -0.75 14.55 24.13
N LYS A 73 -2.06 14.72 23.93
CA LYS A 73 -2.60 15.64 22.92
C LYS A 73 -2.12 17.07 23.11
N ARG A 74 -1.87 17.72 21.98
CA ARG A 74 -1.70 19.17 21.86
C ARG A 74 -3.02 19.80 21.40
N PRO A 75 -3.27 21.08 21.68
CA PRO A 75 -4.39 21.78 21.08
C PRO A 75 -4.17 21.93 19.56
N LEU A 76 -5.27 21.86 18.80
CA LEU A 76 -5.26 22.20 17.38
C LEU A 76 -5.33 23.72 17.26
N GLU A 77 -4.21 24.37 16.99
CA GLU A 77 -4.15 25.83 16.86
C GLU A 77 -4.61 26.29 15.47
N PRO A 78 -5.48 27.31 15.36
CA PRO A 78 -5.97 27.80 14.07
C PRO A 78 -4.92 28.60 13.29
N LYS A 79 -3.85 29.04 13.95
CA LYS A 79 -2.77 29.83 13.35
C LYS A 79 -1.41 29.37 13.87
N GLY A 80 -0.42 29.27 12.99
CA GLY A 80 0.96 29.00 13.38
C GLY A 80 1.55 27.80 12.65
N LYS A 81 2.53 27.15 13.29
CA LYS A 81 3.15 25.93 12.76
C LYS A 81 2.17 24.76 12.87
N CYS A 82 2.11 23.92 11.85
CA CYS A 82 1.33 22.69 11.86
C CYS A 82 2.15 21.53 11.27
N GLY A 83 1.68 20.29 11.46
CA GLY A 83 2.24 19.14 10.77
C GLY A 83 2.07 19.29 9.25
N TRP A 84 3.09 18.90 8.49
CA TRP A 84 3.10 18.93 7.02
C TRP A 84 1.93 18.12 6.41
N TRP A 85 1.46 17.10 7.14
CA TRP A 85 0.37 16.21 6.80
C TRP A 85 -1.03 16.82 7.02
N LEU A 86 -1.16 17.95 7.71
CA LEU A 86 -2.46 18.45 8.19
C LEU A 86 -3.40 18.87 7.04
N LYS A 87 -2.86 19.57 6.02
CA LYS A 87 -3.66 19.94 4.83
C LYS A 87 -4.15 18.71 4.09
N HIS A 88 -3.27 17.72 3.89
CA HIS A 88 -3.60 16.47 3.22
C HIS A 88 -4.70 15.70 3.95
N TYR A 89 -4.61 15.63 5.28
CA TYR A 89 -5.65 15.04 6.13
C TYR A 89 -7.03 15.67 5.89
N PHE A 90 -7.13 17.01 6.02
CA PHE A 90 -8.41 17.70 5.90
C PHE A 90 -8.99 17.62 4.49
N LEU A 91 -8.17 17.83 3.45
CA LEU A 91 -8.64 17.77 2.06
C LEU A 91 -9.15 16.38 1.69
N THR A 92 -8.43 15.34 2.07
CA THR A 92 -8.82 13.96 1.73
C THR A 92 -10.05 13.53 2.52
N LYS A 93 -10.15 13.88 3.82
CA LYS A 93 -11.38 13.66 4.60
C LYS A 93 -12.58 14.40 4.02
N ALA A 94 -12.43 15.64 3.57
CA ALA A 94 -13.51 16.39 2.94
C ALA A 94 -13.97 15.76 1.61
N LYS A 95 -13.04 15.19 0.84
CA LYS A 95 -13.35 14.45 -0.39
C LYS A 95 -14.19 13.20 -0.09
N GLU A 96 -13.78 12.43 0.91
CA GLU A 96 -14.42 11.16 1.30
C GLU A 96 -15.73 11.31 2.07
N ALA A 97 -15.87 12.39 2.85
CA ALA A 97 -17.03 12.59 3.72
C ALA A 97 -18.36 12.49 2.97
N ASN A 98 -19.42 12.04 3.63
CA ASN A 98 -20.75 12.11 3.05
C ASN A 98 -21.23 13.57 3.06
N GLU A 99 -21.82 14.05 1.97
CA GLU A 99 -22.33 15.43 1.88
C GLU A 99 -23.43 15.72 2.91
N ALA A 100 -24.31 14.75 3.19
CA ALA A 100 -25.33 14.87 4.22
C ALA A 100 -24.72 15.03 5.63
N GLU A 101 -23.61 14.34 5.92
CA GLU A 101 -22.91 14.47 7.20
C GLU A 101 -22.20 15.82 7.33
N LEU A 102 -21.56 16.29 6.25
CA LEU A 102 -20.93 17.61 6.20
C LEU A 102 -21.96 18.73 6.42
N LEU A 103 -23.12 18.67 5.75
CA LEU A 103 -24.19 19.65 5.95
C LEU A 103 -24.71 19.59 7.40
N LYS A 104 -24.96 18.40 7.94
CA LYS A 104 -25.50 18.22 9.29
C LYS A 104 -24.54 18.69 10.40
N HIS A 105 -23.25 18.44 10.26
CA HIS A 105 -22.27 18.63 11.35
C HIS A 105 -21.33 19.81 11.16
N ALA A 106 -21.13 20.26 9.92
CA ALA A 106 -20.25 21.39 9.61
C ALA A 106 -20.97 22.57 8.92
N ASP A 107 -22.22 22.39 8.47
CA ASP A 107 -23.00 23.39 7.72
C ASP A 107 -22.32 23.81 6.41
N MET A 108 -21.73 22.83 5.71
CA MET A 108 -20.99 23.04 4.47
C MET A 108 -21.24 21.93 3.46
N THR A 109 -21.27 22.28 2.17
CA THR A 109 -21.11 21.32 1.07
C THR A 109 -19.66 20.84 0.95
N LYS A 110 -19.41 19.77 0.21
CA LYS A 110 -18.03 19.30 -0.06
C LYS A 110 -17.17 20.38 -0.69
N LYS A 111 -17.73 21.13 -1.65
CA LYS A 111 -17.05 22.21 -2.37
C LYS A 111 -16.67 23.35 -1.43
N GLN A 112 -17.58 23.77 -0.55
CA GLN A 112 -17.30 24.80 0.45
C GLN A 112 -16.23 24.34 1.44
N ALA A 113 -16.33 23.11 1.95
CA ALA A 113 -15.33 22.56 2.88
C ALA A 113 -13.94 22.54 2.22
N LYS A 114 -13.83 22.03 0.98
CA LYS A 114 -12.59 22.04 0.21
C LYS A 114 -11.99 23.45 0.08
N ASN A 115 -12.79 24.41 -0.40
CA ASN A 115 -12.33 25.78 -0.60
C ASN A 115 -11.90 26.46 0.72
N ALA A 116 -12.64 26.20 1.80
CA ALA A 116 -12.29 26.70 3.12
C ALA A 116 -10.95 26.12 3.58
N ILE A 117 -10.77 24.80 3.51
CA ILE A 117 -9.51 24.14 3.86
C ILE A 117 -8.34 24.70 3.03
N GLU A 118 -8.50 24.83 1.70
CA GLU A 118 -7.47 25.40 0.83
C GLU A 118 -7.09 26.83 1.26
N SER A 119 -8.05 27.64 1.70
CA SER A 119 -7.80 29.01 2.15
C SER A 119 -7.01 29.13 3.47
N TRP A 120 -6.92 28.06 4.26
CA TRP A 120 -6.18 28.08 5.53
C TRP A 120 -4.67 27.97 5.36
N PHE A 121 -4.18 27.59 4.17
CA PHE A 121 -2.78 27.35 3.91
C PHE A 121 -2.29 28.29 2.80
N ASP A 122 -1.47 29.27 3.17
CA ASP A 122 -0.96 30.29 2.24
C ASP A 122 0.00 29.70 1.18
N ASP A 123 0.57 28.53 1.46
CA ASP A 123 1.48 27.81 0.57
C ASP A 123 0.71 26.87 -0.38
N LYS A 124 1.04 26.97 -1.67
CA LYS A 124 0.51 26.10 -2.73
C LYS A 124 1.07 24.68 -2.66
N SER A 125 2.08 24.44 -1.83
CA SER A 125 2.59 23.09 -1.51
C SER A 125 1.46 22.14 -1.10
N ALA A 126 1.61 20.87 -1.48
CA ALA A 126 0.76 19.78 -1.02
C ALA A 126 0.93 19.55 0.50
N TYR A 127 2.13 19.86 1.03
CA TYR A 127 2.53 19.58 2.42
C TYR A 127 3.01 20.85 3.14
N PRO A 128 2.13 21.84 3.35
CA PRO A 128 2.48 23.08 4.03
C PRO A 128 2.67 22.85 5.55
N MET A 129 3.63 23.56 6.14
CA MET A 129 3.95 23.46 7.57
C MET A 129 3.37 24.61 8.41
N ARG A 130 2.49 25.43 7.82
CA ARG A 130 1.84 26.55 8.51
C ARG A 130 0.37 26.63 8.15
N ILE A 131 -0.45 26.87 9.16
CA ILE A 131 -1.90 27.10 9.03
C ILE A 131 -2.22 28.54 9.44
N ASN A 132 -3.22 29.13 8.80
CA ASN A 132 -3.75 30.46 9.06
C ASN A 132 -5.28 30.48 8.83
N CYS A 133 -6.01 29.71 9.64
CA CYS A 133 -7.46 29.69 9.61
C CYS A 133 -8.04 30.97 10.25
N LYS A 134 -8.75 31.78 9.44
CA LYS A 134 -9.40 33.01 9.91
C LYS A 134 -10.68 32.75 10.70
N ASN A 135 -11.34 31.61 10.47
CA ASN A 135 -12.55 31.20 11.18
C ASN A 135 -12.32 29.90 11.97
N PRO A 136 -11.85 29.98 13.24
CA PRO A 136 -11.56 28.80 14.05
C PRO A 136 -12.75 27.84 14.23
N ASN A 137 -13.98 28.36 14.21
CA ASN A 137 -15.17 27.53 14.38
C ASN A 137 -15.35 26.54 13.22
N GLU A 138 -15.05 26.95 11.98
CA GLU A 138 -15.07 26.04 10.82
C GLU A 138 -14.03 24.93 10.97
N LEU A 139 -12.80 25.30 11.36
CA LEU A 139 -11.73 24.34 11.61
C LEU A 139 -12.15 23.29 12.64
N TYR A 140 -12.69 23.72 13.78
CA TYR A 140 -13.07 22.81 14.85
C TYR A 140 -14.26 21.92 14.50
N ARG A 141 -15.25 22.42 13.76
CA ARG A 141 -16.37 21.60 13.27
C ARG A 141 -15.89 20.50 12.33
N LEU A 142 -15.05 20.84 11.36
CA LEU A 142 -14.47 19.87 10.43
C LEU A 142 -13.54 18.89 11.14
N ALA A 143 -12.70 19.37 12.06
CA ALA A 143 -11.83 18.51 12.87
C ALA A 143 -12.65 17.49 13.68
N THR A 144 -13.71 17.93 14.35
CA THR A 144 -14.59 17.08 15.17
C THR A 144 -15.36 16.06 14.34
N LEU A 145 -15.71 16.39 13.09
CA LEU A 145 -16.34 15.44 12.18
C LEU A 145 -15.32 14.40 11.69
N PHE A 146 -14.17 14.86 11.21
CA PHE A 146 -13.18 14.01 10.53
C PHE A 146 -12.37 13.13 11.48
N CYS A 147 -12.25 13.52 12.75
CA CYS A 147 -11.50 12.78 13.76
C CYS A 147 -12.16 11.46 14.18
N ARG A 148 -13.42 11.25 13.82
CA ARG A 148 -14.26 10.11 14.29
C ARG A 148 -13.84 8.76 13.72
N THR A 149 -13.13 8.74 12.60
CA THR A 149 -12.79 7.50 11.89
C THR A 149 -11.37 7.53 11.36
N ILE A 150 -10.72 6.37 11.39
CA ILE A 150 -9.53 6.08 10.58
C ILE A 150 -9.97 5.12 9.49
N VAL A 151 -9.71 5.49 8.23
CA VAL A 151 -10.08 4.71 7.05
C VAL A 151 -8.80 4.17 6.43
N GLY A 152 -8.65 2.85 6.44
CA GLY A 152 -7.66 2.12 5.65
C GLY A 152 -8.38 1.34 4.55
N LYS A 153 -7.91 1.43 3.33
CA LYS A 153 -8.38 0.65 2.18
C LYS A 153 -7.20 0.27 1.31
N ASN A 154 -7.31 -0.87 0.66
CA ASN A 154 -6.33 -1.27 -0.35
C ASN A 154 -6.29 -0.21 -1.44
N VAL A 155 -5.09 0.11 -1.91
CA VAL A 155 -4.90 1.10 -2.98
C VAL A 155 -5.55 0.60 -4.27
N PHE A 156 -5.43 -0.71 -4.53
CA PHE A 156 -5.99 -1.37 -5.70
C PHE A 156 -6.88 -2.55 -5.32
N ASP A 157 -7.92 -2.73 -6.12
CA ASP A 157 -8.82 -3.88 -6.07
C ASP A 157 -8.36 -4.95 -7.08
N LEU A 158 -8.35 -6.22 -6.67
CA LEU A 158 -7.82 -7.31 -7.49
C LEU A 158 -8.61 -7.51 -8.78
N ASP A 159 -9.94 -7.37 -8.76
CA ASP A 159 -10.76 -7.56 -9.96
C ASP A 159 -10.49 -6.46 -10.98
N ALA A 160 -10.33 -5.21 -10.51
CA ALA A 160 -9.90 -4.10 -11.35
C ALA A 160 -8.49 -4.33 -11.94
N VAL A 161 -7.55 -4.83 -11.13
CA VAL A 161 -6.19 -5.18 -11.58
C VAL A 161 -6.22 -6.27 -12.65
N LYS A 162 -6.97 -7.36 -12.43
CA LYS A 162 -7.13 -8.45 -13.40
C LYS A 162 -7.76 -7.95 -14.69
N LEU A 163 -8.70 -7.02 -14.62
CA LEU A 163 -9.30 -6.40 -15.81
C LEU A 163 -8.28 -5.58 -16.61
N GLU A 164 -7.44 -4.79 -15.95
CA GLU A 164 -6.37 -4.04 -16.61
C GLU A 164 -5.35 -4.97 -17.29
N ILE A 165 -4.85 -5.98 -16.57
CA ILE A 165 -3.88 -6.95 -17.11
C ILE A 165 -4.50 -7.75 -18.27
N LYS A 166 -5.78 -8.11 -18.17
CA LYS A 166 -6.51 -8.79 -19.25
C LYS A 166 -6.53 -7.97 -20.54
N GLN A 167 -6.65 -6.65 -20.47
CA GLN A 167 -6.58 -5.79 -21.67
C GLN A 167 -5.19 -5.84 -22.31
N ILE A 168 -4.12 -5.83 -21.51
CA ILE A 168 -2.75 -6.00 -22.01
C ILE A 168 -2.59 -7.37 -22.67
N PHE A 169 -3.06 -8.43 -22.01
CA PHE A 169 -2.99 -9.80 -22.53
C PHE A 169 -3.74 -9.96 -23.85
N GLN A 170 -4.92 -9.37 -23.97
CA GLN A 170 -5.69 -9.38 -25.22
C GLN A 170 -4.94 -8.68 -26.37
N LYS A 171 -4.29 -7.54 -26.10
CA LYS A 171 -3.50 -6.83 -27.11
C LYS A 171 -2.25 -7.59 -27.54
N GLU A 172 -1.66 -8.38 -26.63
CA GLU A 172 -0.46 -9.18 -26.90
C GLU A 172 -0.77 -10.63 -27.29
N GLY A 173 -2.03 -11.05 -27.32
CA GLY A 173 -2.42 -12.45 -27.53
C GLY A 173 -1.85 -13.41 -26.48
N ILE A 174 -1.75 -12.98 -25.22
CA ILE A 174 -1.27 -13.79 -24.09
C ILE A 174 -2.46 -14.58 -23.50
N PRO A 175 -2.30 -15.90 -23.23
CA PRO A 175 -3.34 -16.70 -22.60
C PRO A 175 -3.68 -16.20 -21.19
N GLN A 176 -4.95 -16.32 -20.79
CA GLN A 176 -5.38 -15.94 -19.43
C GLN A 176 -4.82 -16.87 -18.34
N THR A 177 -4.32 -18.05 -18.70
CA THR A 177 -3.65 -18.97 -17.78
C THR A 177 -2.39 -18.36 -17.16
N GLU A 178 -1.79 -17.36 -17.82
CA GLU A 178 -0.60 -16.65 -17.34
C GLU A 178 -0.92 -15.54 -16.32
N MET A 179 -2.20 -15.32 -15.98
CA MET A 179 -2.62 -14.17 -15.18
C MET A 179 -1.98 -14.17 -13.78
N ASP A 180 -2.06 -15.28 -13.07
CA ASP A 180 -1.57 -15.35 -11.69
C ASP A 180 -0.04 -15.31 -11.66
N ASP A 181 0.65 -16.03 -12.54
CA ASP A 181 2.10 -15.96 -12.73
C ASP A 181 2.58 -14.52 -12.98
N PHE A 182 1.89 -13.80 -13.87
CA PHE A 182 2.22 -12.42 -14.20
C PHE A 182 2.00 -11.48 -13.00
N ILE A 183 0.94 -11.67 -12.22
CA ILE A 183 0.71 -10.92 -10.98
C ILE A 183 1.81 -11.21 -9.96
N ILE A 184 2.22 -12.48 -9.78
CA ILE A 184 3.32 -12.86 -8.88
C ILE A 184 4.62 -12.20 -9.28
N GLY A 185 5.01 -12.29 -10.56
CA GLY A 185 6.22 -11.63 -11.06
C GLY A 185 6.15 -10.11 -10.96
N THR A 186 4.96 -9.51 -11.10
CA THR A 186 4.74 -8.08 -10.85
C THR A 186 4.99 -7.72 -9.38
N CYS A 187 4.54 -8.54 -8.43
CA CYS A 187 4.79 -8.33 -7.00
C CYS A 187 6.30 -8.38 -6.70
N VAL A 188 7.01 -9.37 -7.26
CA VAL A 188 8.48 -9.48 -7.11
C VAL A 188 9.19 -8.23 -7.66
N LEU A 189 8.79 -7.72 -8.83
CA LEU A 189 9.34 -6.49 -9.41
C LEU A 189 9.16 -5.24 -8.53
N LEU A 190 8.05 -5.19 -7.79
CA LEU A 190 7.75 -4.09 -6.89
C LEU A 190 8.49 -4.18 -5.55
N SER A 191 8.90 -5.37 -5.13
CA SER A 191 9.54 -5.57 -3.83
C SER A 191 10.79 -4.70 -3.68
N GLY A 192 10.91 -4.02 -2.54
CA GLY A 192 12.03 -3.14 -2.23
C GLY A 192 12.01 -1.78 -2.96
N LYS A 193 11.03 -1.50 -3.83
CA LYS A 193 10.87 -0.17 -4.43
C LYS A 193 10.48 0.83 -3.35
N SER A 194 11.12 1.99 -3.32
CA SER A 194 10.86 3.03 -2.34
C SER A 194 10.66 4.41 -2.97
N ALA A 195 9.95 5.28 -2.29
CA ALA A 195 9.78 6.66 -2.68
C ALA A 195 9.69 7.58 -1.44
N GLU A 196 10.31 8.75 -1.55
CA GLU A 196 10.27 9.78 -0.51
C GLU A 196 9.10 10.74 -0.77
N ILE A 197 8.20 10.89 0.21
CA ILE A 197 7.00 11.74 0.08
C ILE A 197 7.33 13.18 0.49
N VAL A 198 7.99 13.33 1.65
CA VAL A 198 8.59 14.58 2.13
C VAL A 198 9.97 14.25 2.69
N PRO A 199 10.90 15.22 2.79
CA PRO A 199 12.23 14.98 3.34
C PRO A 199 12.19 14.25 4.70
N GLY A 200 12.80 13.07 4.76
CA GLY A 200 12.83 12.22 5.95
C GLY A 200 11.57 11.37 6.18
N PHE A 201 10.62 11.32 5.24
CA PHE A 201 9.48 10.40 5.27
C PHE A 201 9.39 9.62 3.96
N ALA A 202 9.74 8.34 4.02
CA ALA A 202 9.77 7.45 2.87
C ALA A 202 8.72 6.33 2.99
N ALA A 203 8.29 5.81 1.86
CA ALA A 203 7.41 4.66 1.72
C ALA A 203 8.14 3.59 0.90
N THR A 204 8.23 2.37 1.44
CA THR A 204 8.88 1.21 0.81
C THR A 204 7.84 0.14 0.56
N VAL A 205 7.87 -0.45 -0.63
CA VAL A 205 7.03 -1.58 -0.99
C VAL A 205 7.68 -2.86 -0.46
N GLU A 206 6.92 -3.63 0.31
CA GLU A 206 7.32 -4.90 0.89
C GLU A 206 6.30 -5.97 0.48
N LEU A 207 6.74 -7.22 0.35
CA LEU A 207 5.83 -8.35 0.22
C LEU A 207 5.51 -8.91 1.60
N ALA A 208 4.30 -9.42 1.75
CA ALA A 208 3.88 -10.08 2.98
C ALA A 208 2.92 -11.24 2.66
N VAL A 209 2.70 -12.07 3.67
CA VAL A 209 1.55 -12.98 3.70
C VAL A 209 0.44 -12.28 4.48
N GLY A 210 -0.66 -11.97 3.81
CA GLY A 210 -1.82 -11.33 4.45
C GLY A 210 -2.59 -12.31 5.33
N THR A 211 -3.51 -13.08 4.71
CA THR A 211 -4.23 -14.14 5.43
C THR A 211 -3.34 -15.37 5.53
N THR A 212 -2.64 -15.51 6.64
CA THR A 212 -1.77 -16.66 6.94
C THR A 212 -2.61 -17.92 7.12
N ARG A 213 -2.24 -19.01 6.44
CA ARG A 213 -2.89 -20.30 6.65
C ARG A 213 -2.52 -20.85 8.01
N SER A 214 -3.39 -21.67 8.56
CA SER A 214 -3.24 -22.18 9.91
C SER A 214 -3.77 -23.58 9.98
N ILE A 215 -3.04 -24.46 10.67
CA ILE A 215 -3.49 -25.83 10.91
C ILE A 215 -3.78 -26.04 12.40
N PRO A 216 -4.87 -26.74 12.74
CA PRO A 216 -5.07 -27.22 14.09
C PRO A 216 -3.98 -28.23 14.45
N THR A 217 -3.42 -28.13 15.64
CA THR A 217 -2.62 -29.22 16.22
C THR A 217 -3.57 -30.33 16.67
N GLY A 218 -3.48 -31.52 16.05
CA GLY A 218 -4.45 -32.61 16.29
C GLY A 218 -4.41 -33.20 17.71
N LYS A 219 -5.37 -34.02 18.16
CA LYS A 219 -6.74 -34.31 17.64
C LYS A 219 -7.85 -34.08 18.70
N ASP A 220 -7.45 -33.81 19.94
CA ASP A 220 -8.29 -33.43 21.10
C ASP A 220 -7.95 -32.00 21.57
N GLY A 221 -7.22 -31.24 20.74
CA GLY A 221 -6.59 -29.96 21.10
C GLY A 221 -5.29 -30.09 21.90
N ARG A 222 -4.56 -31.21 21.85
CA ARG A 222 -3.26 -31.35 22.55
C ARG A 222 -2.17 -32.06 21.75
N TRP A 223 -1.00 -31.44 21.70
CA TRP A 223 0.30 -32.09 21.43
C TRP A 223 1.13 -32.16 22.72
N PRO A 224 1.94 -33.21 22.96
CA PRO A 224 2.80 -33.30 24.12
C PRO A 224 4.06 -32.45 23.90
N GLY A 225 4.27 -31.47 24.78
CA GLY A 225 5.56 -30.77 24.86
C GLY A 225 5.62 -29.41 24.17
N ASP A 226 4.49 -28.76 23.87
CA ASP A 226 4.50 -27.30 23.68
C ASP A 226 4.40 -26.63 25.07
N PRO A 227 5.47 -26.02 25.59
CA PRO A 227 5.42 -25.29 26.87
C PRO A 227 4.53 -24.04 26.81
N ASN A 228 4.10 -23.60 25.62
CA ASN A 228 3.39 -22.33 25.42
C ASN A 228 1.87 -22.45 25.16
N GLY A 229 1.35 -23.66 24.89
CA GLY A 229 -0.09 -23.95 24.90
C GLY A 229 -0.92 -23.39 23.73
N TRP A 230 -0.37 -23.31 22.52
CA TRP A 230 -1.11 -22.81 21.35
C TRP A 230 -2.03 -23.88 20.73
N ASN A 231 -3.27 -23.51 20.39
CA ASN A 231 -4.26 -24.43 19.78
C ASN A 231 -4.22 -24.48 18.24
N VAL A 232 -3.42 -23.61 17.62
CA VAL A 232 -3.30 -23.43 16.16
C VAL A 232 -1.86 -23.06 15.83
N ILE A 233 -1.31 -23.65 14.77
CA ILE A 233 0.02 -23.30 14.26
C ILE A 233 -0.14 -22.50 12.96
N PRO A 234 0.43 -21.29 12.87
CA PRO A 234 0.51 -20.56 11.61
C PRO A 234 1.47 -21.29 10.66
N LEU A 235 1.05 -21.43 9.40
CA LEU A 235 1.90 -21.90 8.31
C LEU A 235 2.65 -20.70 7.71
N PRO A 236 3.82 -20.92 7.08
CA PRO A 236 4.57 -19.84 6.44
C PRO A 236 3.86 -19.23 5.23
N ASP A 237 2.84 -19.90 4.68
CA ASP A 237 2.15 -19.52 3.46
C ASP A 237 0.76 -18.94 3.69
N GLY A 238 0.30 -18.20 2.70
CA GLY A 238 -1.07 -17.69 2.61
C GLY A 238 -1.20 -16.81 1.38
N ASN A 239 -2.16 -15.89 1.42
CA ASN A 239 -2.33 -14.96 0.30
C ASN A 239 -1.13 -14.01 0.22
N LEU A 240 -0.48 -13.94 -0.94
CA LEU A 240 0.52 -12.93 -1.21
C LEU A 240 -0.14 -11.54 -1.20
N THR A 241 0.40 -10.64 -0.39
CA THR A 241 0.02 -9.24 -0.37
C THR A 241 1.22 -8.36 -0.70
N VAL A 242 0.94 -7.26 -1.39
CA VAL A 242 1.89 -6.17 -1.58
C VAL A 242 1.54 -5.10 -0.57
N CYS A 243 2.49 -4.75 0.28
CA CYS A 243 2.35 -3.78 1.34
C CYS A 243 3.25 -2.57 1.08
N VAL A 244 2.89 -1.45 1.69
CA VAL A 244 3.73 -0.25 1.74
C VAL A 244 3.94 0.11 3.19
N LYS A 245 5.20 0.07 3.61
CA LYS A 245 5.64 0.45 4.94
C LYS A 245 6.32 1.79 4.88
N THR A 246 5.98 2.67 5.81
CA THR A 246 6.65 3.96 5.89
C THR A 246 7.83 3.91 6.84
N LYS A 247 8.79 4.80 6.60
CA LYS A 247 9.89 5.09 7.50
C LYS A 247 9.86 6.58 7.79
N ASN A 248 9.61 6.93 9.05
CA ASN A 248 9.54 8.32 9.50
C ASN A 248 10.81 8.71 10.27
N GLU A 249 11.67 9.49 9.63
CA GLU A 249 12.91 10.07 10.15
C GLU A 249 12.83 11.61 10.24
N THR A 250 11.63 12.20 10.08
CA THR A 250 11.43 13.65 10.15
C THR A 250 11.70 14.25 11.53
N GLY A 251 11.80 13.42 12.57
CA GLY A 251 12.02 13.85 13.96
C GLY A 251 10.77 14.39 14.65
N ASP A 252 9.58 14.27 14.03
CA ASP A 252 8.32 14.75 14.60
C ASP A 252 7.72 13.83 15.70
N GLY A 253 8.31 12.64 15.88
CA GLY A 253 7.90 11.65 16.88
C GLY A 253 6.64 10.86 16.50
N LEU A 254 6.17 10.96 15.25
CA LEU A 254 5.02 10.21 14.74
C LEU A 254 5.42 8.80 14.31
N VAL A 255 4.53 7.84 14.54
CA VAL A 255 4.80 6.44 14.21
C VAL A 255 4.75 6.19 12.71
N SER A 256 5.56 5.23 12.27
CA SER A 256 5.44 4.67 10.93
C SER A 256 4.17 3.84 10.80
N ILE A 257 3.68 3.68 9.58
CA ILE A 257 2.48 2.92 9.25
C ILE A 257 2.79 1.87 8.18
N ALA A 258 1.94 0.86 8.09
CA ALA A 258 1.91 -0.07 6.97
C ALA A 258 0.51 -0.09 6.37
N LEU A 259 0.43 -0.24 5.04
CA LEU A 259 -0.82 -0.30 4.29
C LEU A 259 -0.72 -1.38 3.21
N GLU A 260 -1.77 -2.17 3.03
CA GLU A 260 -1.88 -3.10 1.90
C GLU A 260 -2.16 -2.31 0.60
N LEU A 261 -1.29 -2.47 -0.39
CA LEU A 261 -1.46 -1.93 -1.75
C LEU A 261 -2.41 -2.81 -2.55
N LEU A 262 -2.19 -4.12 -2.50
CA LEU A 262 -2.96 -5.15 -3.20
C LEU A 262 -2.92 -6.45 -2.40
N ASP A 263 -4.09 -7.04 -2.17
CA ASP A 263 -4.20 -8.45 -1.79
C ASP A 263 -4.45 -9.28 -3.05
N THR A 264 -3.48 -10.10 -3.43
CA THR A 264 -3.53 -10.86 -4.68
C THR A 264 -4.49 -12.05 -4.61
N LYS A 265 -4.83 -12.51 -3.39
CA LYS A 265 -5.53 -13.78 -3.15
C LYS A 265 -4.83 -15.02 -3.72
N ILE A 266 -3.57 -14.91 -4.15
CA ILE A 266 -2.78 -16.02 -4.68
C ILE A 266 -2.00 -16.65 -3.53
N ASP A 267 -2.14 -17.97 -3.37
CA ASP A 267 -1.44 -18.73 -2.31
C ASP A 267 0.06 -18.84 -2.64
N THR A 268 0.91 -18.40 -1.72
CA THR A 268 2.37 -18.42 -1.86
C THR A 268 2.95 -19.83 -1.95
N GLU A 269 2.25 -20.86 -1.47
CA GLU A 269 2.77 -22.24 -1.44
C GLU A 269 3.18 -22.75 -2.81
N ALA A 270 2.36 -22.45 -3.83
CA ALA A 270 2.56 -22.94 -5.20
C ALA A 270 3.69 -22.21 -5.95
N TYR A 271 4.18 -21.07 -5.42
CA TYR A 271 5.05 -20.17 -6.17
C TYR A 271 6.41 -19.95 -5.52
N PHE A 272 6.49 -19.96 -4.20
CA PHE A 272 7.70 -19.55 -3.48
C PHE A 272 8.57 -20.74 -3.04
N SER A 273 9.88 -20.59 -3.19
CA SER A 273 10.86 -21.56 -2.72
C SER A 273 10.77 -21.80 -1.23
N ARG A 274 10.76 -23.08 -0.84
CA ARG A 274 10.78 -23.48 0.57
C ARG A 274 12.12 -23.11 1.25
N SER A 275 13.17 -22.81 0.48
CA SER A 275 14.42 -22.24 0.98
C SER A 275 14.25 -20.84 1.58
N LEU A 276 13.16 -20.14 1.25
CA LEU A 276 12.79 -18.85 1.84
C LEU A 276 12.14 -18.99 3.22
N ILE A 277 11.84 -20.21 3.68
CA ILE A 277 11.20 -20.39 5.00
C ILE A 277 12.24 -20.16 6.09
N THR A 278 12.00 -19.14 6.91
CA THR A 278 12.80 -18.82 8.10
C THR A 278 11.91 -18.93 9.35
N LYS A 279 12.42 -18.50 10.50
CA LYS A 279 11.65 -18.38 11.74
C LYS A 279 11.59 -16.92 12.15
N ASP A 280 10.39 -16.46 12.51
CA ASP A 280 10.19 -15.14 13.08
C ASP A 280 10.77 -15.03 14.51
N GLN A 281 10.66 -13.85 15.11
CA GLN A 281 11.12 -13.57 16.47
C GLN A 281 10.44 -14.42 17.56
N HIS A 282 9.32 -15.08 17.24
CA HIS A 282 8.58 -15.97 18.13
C HIS A 282 8.81 -17.46 17.81
N GLY A 283 9.65 -17.76 16.81
CA GLY A 283 9.98 -19.12 16.40
C GLY A 283 8.99 -19.74 15.41
N PHE A 284 8.00 -18.99 14.91
CA PHE A 284 7.04 -19.46 13.92
C PHE A 284 7.63 -19.43 12.51
N PRO A 285 7.33 -20.42 11.67
CA PRO A 285 7.80 -20.43 10.28
C PRO A 285 7.15 -19.30 9.47
N CYS A 286 7.96 -18.56 8.72
CA CYS A 286 7.49 -17.50 7.81
C CYS A 286 8.32 -17.49 6.53
N LEU A 287 7.76 -16.92 5.46
CA LEU A 287 8.52 -16.62 4.25
C LEU A 287 9.37 -15.35 4.45
N ASP A 288 10.66 -15.45 4.13
CA ASP A 288 11.57 -14.31 4.09
C ASP A 288 11.41 -13.56 2.77
N PHE A 289 10.69 -12.44 2.82
CA PHE A 289 10.54 -11.52 1.70
C PHE A 289 11.59 -10.41 1.67
N ASP A 290 12.47 -10.33 2.67
CA ASP A 290 13.57 -9.37 2.69
C ASP A 290 14.75 -9.84 1.83
N ALA A 291 14.80 -11.14 1.53
CA ALA A 291 15.74 -11.72 0.56
C ALA A 291 15.56 -11.11 -0.85
N PRO A 292 16.63 -10.98 -1.65
CA PRO A 292 16.51 -10.51 -3.02
C PRO A 292 15.80 -11.58 -3.86
N LEU A 293 14.54 -11.33 -4.23
CA LEU A 293 13.71 -12.29 -4.96
C LEU A 293 13.83 -12.13 -6.48
N SER A 294 13.73 -13.24 -7.20
CA SER A 294 13.59 -13.30 -8.65
C SER A 294 12.40 -14.16 -9.06
N PHE A 295 11.85 -13.88 -10.23
CA PHE A 295 10.76 -14.64 -10.84
C PHE A 295 11.18 -15.21 -12.20
N ASP A 296 10.94 -16.51 -12.40
CA ASP A 296 11.09 -17.23 -13.66
C ASP A 296 9.90 -18.18 -13.85
N ALA A 297 9.12 -17.95 -14.92
CA ALA A 297 7.91 -18.74 -15.21
C ALA A 297 8.22 -20.22 -15.52
N THR A 298 9.46 -20.53 -15.93
CA THR A 298 9.90 -21.90 -16.25
C THR A 298 10.48 -22.65 -15.05
N ALA A 299 10.79 -21.94 -13.96
CA ALA A 299 11.35 -22.53 -12.76
C ALA A 299 10.27 -23.21 -11.90
N ASN A 300 10.71 -24.19 -11.09
CA ASN A 300 9.88 -24.79 -10.06
C ASN A 300 10.67 -24.90 -8.75
N PRO A 301 10.36 -24.10 -7.72
CA PRO A 301 9.31 -23.07 -7.68
C PRO A 301 9.67 -21.82 -8.50
N LYS A 302 8.66 -21.05 -8.93
CA LYS A 302 8.82 -19.89 -9.84
C LYS A 302 9.50 -18.69 -9.19
N VAL A 303 9.44 -18.57 -7.86
CA VAL A 303 10.07 -17.50 -7.09
C VAL A 303 11.16 -18.06 -6.18
N SER A 304 12.36 -17.48 -6.27
CA SER A 304 13.53 -17.89 -5.50
C SER A 304 14.48 -16.73 -5.24
N ILE A 305 15.47 -16.94 -4.36
CA ILE A 305 16.52 -15.95 -4.08
C ILE A 305 17.39 -15.78 -5.32
N VAL A 306 17.73 -14.53 -5.66
CA VAL A 306 18.74 -14.21 -6.66
C VAL A 306 20.08 -14.81 -6.21
N VAL A 307 20.60 -15.75 -6.98
CA VAL A 307 21.92 -16.37 -6.77
C VAL A 307 23.02 -15.52 -7.38
#